data_AF-A0A150JGN6-F1
#
_entry.id   AF-A0A150JGN6-F1
#
_cell.length_a   1.000
_cell.length_b   1.000
_cell.length_c   1.000
_cell.angle_alpha   90.00
_cell.angle_beta   90.00
_cell.angle_gamma   90.00
#
_symmetry.space_group_name_H-M   'P 1'
#
loop_
_entity.id
_entity.type
_entity.pdbx_description
1 polymer ?
#
loop_
_entity_poly.entity_id
_entity_poly.type
_entity_poly.pdbx_seq_one_letter_code
_entity_poly.pdbx_strand_id
1 'polypeptide(L)' 'MDCILCKKPIEGYNIKFNQLKIDEFHSVAICSDCIDKFLKWQQTMFAVLFPTKSAKKWSIKK' A
#
# COMPACT_ATOMS: atom_id res chain seq x y z
N MET A 1 16.38 4.84 -8.31
CA MET A 1 15.84 3.58 -7.75
C MET A 1 14.57 3.26 -8.47
N ASP A 2 14.30 1.98 -8.74
CA ASP A 2 13.08 1.56 -9.45
C ASP A 2 12.07 0.96 -8.48
N CYS A 3 10.79 1.25 -8.71
CA CYS A 3 9.71 0.67 -7.95
C CYS A 3 9.66 -0.85 -8.16
N ILE A 4 9.68 -1.63 -7.07
CA ILE A 4 9.70 -3.09 -7.15
C ILE A 4 8.45 -3.65 -7.84
N LEU A 5 7.32 -2.95 -7.74
CA LEU A 5 6.01 -3.39 -8.25
C LEU A 5 5.80 -3.05 -9.72
N CYS A 6 6.06 -1.81 -10.14
CA CYS A 6 5.77 -1.37 -11.51
C CYS A 6 7.01 -1.18 -12.39
N LYS A 7 8.22 -1.39 -11.84
CA LYS A 7 9.53 -1.25 -12.50
C LYS A 7 9.82 0.13 -13.08
N LYS A 8 8.99 1.14 -12.78
CA LYS A 8 9.24 2.52 -13.17
C LYS A 8 10.27 3.18 -12.23
N PRO A 9 11.09 4.11 -12.73
CA PRO A 9 11.94 4.94 -11.90
C PRO A 9 11.13 5.72 -10.86
N ILE A 10 11.67 5.83 -9.65
CA ILE A 10 11.12 6.68 -8.58
C ILE A 10 11.86 8.01 -8.63
N GLU A 11 11.22 9.03 -9.20
CA GLU A 11 11.73 10.40 -9.16
C GLU A 11 11.61 10.97 -7.74
N GLY A 12 12.65 11.67 -7.28
CA GLY A 12 12.63 12.29 -5.95
C GLY A 12 12.53 11.31 -4.79
N TYR A 13 13.14 10.12 -4.92
CA TYR A 13 13.12 9.07 -3.90
C TYR A 13 13.37 9.63 -2.49
N ASN A 14 12.44 9.34 -1.58
CA ASN A 14 12.54 9.64 -0.16
C ASN A 14 12.20 8.40 0.65
N ILE A 15 13.14 7.96 1.50
CA ILE A 15 12.99 6.76 2.32
C ILE A 15 11.69 6.74 3.14
N LYS A 16 11.24 7.88 3.67
CA LYS A 16 10.02 7.99 4.48
C LYS A 16 8.74 7.75 3.67
N PHE A 17 8.78 8.01 2.37
CA PHE A 17 7.61 7.96 1.49
C PHE A 17 7.67 6.82 0.47
N ASN A 18 8.83 6.20 0.27
CA ASN A 18 9.04 5.21 -0.78
C ASN A 18 9.55 3.86 -0.26
N GLN A 19 9.93 3.73 1.01
CA GLN A 19 10.37 2.44 1.56
C GLN A 19 9.19 1.71 2.21
N LEU A 20 8.87 0.52 1.69
CA LEU A 20 8.03 -0.44 2.39
C LEU A 20 8.93 -1.39 3.17
N LYS A 21 8.79 -1.38 4.50
CA LYS A 21 9.44 -2.37 5.39
C LYS A 21 8.53 -3.59 5.49
N ILE A 22 9.04 -4.76 5.10
CA ILE A 22 8.31 -6.04 5.11
C ILE A 22 8.53 -6.72 6.46
N ASP A 23 9.78 -6.76 6.92
CA ASP A 23 10.18 -7.27 8.22
C ASP A 23 11.46 -6.56 8.70
N GLU A 24 12.14 -7.11 9.70
CA GLU A 24 13.36 -6.51 10.27
C GLU A 24 14.53 -6.44 9.29
N PHE A 25 14.60 -7.36 8.33
CA PHE A 25 15.72 -7.54 7.41
C PHE A 25 15.38 -7.14 5.97
N HIS A 26 14.09 -7.11 5.62
CA HIS A 26 13.64 -6.89 4.25
C HIS A 26 12.89 -5.57 4.11
N SER A 27 13.37 -4.77 3.14
CA SER A 27 12.68 -3.56 2.71
C SER A 27 12.79 -3.41 1.19
N VAL A 28 11.80 -2.75 0.59
CA VAL A 28 11.73 -2.53 -0.85
C VAL A 28 11.34 -1.10 -1.18
N ALA A 29 11.80 -0.61 -2.33
CA ALA A 29 11.44 0.71 -2.84
C ALA A 29 10.15 0.62 -3.68
N ILE A 30 9.18 1.49 -3.39
CA ILE A 30 7.88 1.56 -4.05
C ILE A 30 7.55 3.03 -4.37
N CYS A 31 7.04 3.30 -5.58
CA CYS A 31 6.56 4.63 -5.94
C CYS A 31 5.20 4.95 -5.29
N SER A 32 4.90 6.23 -5.11
CA SER A 32 3.67 6.72 -4.45
C SER A 32 2.40 6.14 -5.08
N ASP A 33 2.31 6.09 -6.41
CA ASP A 33 1.15 5.51 -7.12
C ASP A 33 0.87 4.05 -6.73
N CYS A 34 1.93 3.26 -6.53
CA CYS A 34 1.77 1.86 -6.14
C CYS A 34 1.44 1.71 -4.66
N ILE A 35 1.92 2.62 -3.80
CA ILE A 35 1.55 2.70 -2.39
C ILE A 35 0.05 2.99 -2.26
N ASP A 36 -0.48 3.97 -2.99
CA ASP A 36 -1.91 4.31 -2.94
C ASP A 36 -2.80 3.15 -3.36
N LYS A 37 -2.40 2.43 -4.42
CA LYS A 37 -3.09 1.21 -4.88
C LYS A 37 -3.05 0.11 -3.82
N PHE A 38 -1.89 -0.11 -3.20
CA PHE A 38 -1.72 -1.10 -2.14
C PHE A 38 -2.61 -0.79 -0.93
N LEU A 39 -2.62 0.47 -0.46
CA LEU A 39 -3.44 0.88 0.68
C LEU A 39 -4.94 0.70 0.41
N LYS A 40 -5.42 1.08 -0.77
CA LYS A 40 -6.82 0.86 -1.18
C LYS A 40 -7.19 -0.62 -1.19
N TRP A 41 -6.32 -1.46 -1.76
CA TRP A 41 -6.52 -2.90 -1.78
C TRP A 41 -6.55 -3.47 -0.36
N GLN A 42 -5.57 -3.11 0.49
CA GLN A 42 -5.48 -3.56 1.88
C GLN A 42 -6.72 -3.20 2.70
N GLN A 43 -7.18 -1.95 2.58
CA GLN A 43 -8.41 -1.50 3.26
C GLN A 43 -9.64 -2.29 2.80
N THR A 44 -9.73 -2.60 1.51
CA THR A 44 -10.81 -3.43 0.96
C THR A 44 -10.75 -4.85 1.52
N MET A 45 -9.56 -5.46 1.55
CA MET A 45 -9.35 -6.79 2.11
C MET A 45 -9.74 -6.85 3.59
N PHE A 46 -9.33 -5.85 4.39
CA PHE A 46 -9.74 -5.79 5.79
C PHE A 46 -11.23 -5.57 5.97
N ALA A 47 -11.88 -4.78 5.11
CA ALA A 47 -13.33 -4.59 5.20
C ALA A 47 -14.12 -5.88 4.92
N VAL A 48 -13.59 -6.73 4.02
CA VAL A 48 -14.18 -8.04 3.70
C VAL A 48 -13.90 -9.07 4.80
N LEU A 49 -12.64 -9.19 5.25
CA LEU A 49 -12.22 -10.23 6.19
C LEU A 49 -12.61 -9.91 7.63
N PHE A 50 -12.63 -8.63 8.00
CA PHE A 50 -12.92 -8.15 9.34
C PHE A 50 -14.03 -7.09 9.28
N PRO A 51 -15.31 -7.49 9.16
CA PRO A 51 -16.45 -6.59 9.11
C PRO A 51 -16.68 -5.93 10.47
N THR A 52 -15.82 -4.97 10.81
CA THR A 52 -15.90 -4.16 12.03
C THR A 52 -16.89 -3.01 11.84
N LYS A 53 -17.35 -2.42 12.94
CA LYS A 53 -18.19 -1.20 12.89
C LYS A 53 -17.56 -0.08 12.05
N SER A 54 -16.22 0.03 12.09
CA SER A 54 -15.45 0.99 11.29
C SER A 54 -15.40 0.63 9.80
N ALA A 55 -15.27 -0.66 9.46
CA ALA A 55 -15.26 -1.15 8.09
C ALA A 55 -16.65 -1.20 7.43
N LYS A 56 -17.73 -1.20 8.22
CA LYS A 56 -19.12 -1.24 7.73
C LYS A 56 -19.43 -0.10 6.75
N LYS A 57 -18.85 1.09 6.96
CA LYS A 57 -18.99 2.25 6.03
C LYS A 57 -18.43 1.97 4.63
N TRP A 58 -17.51 1.03 4.48
CA TRP A 58 -16.87 0.67 3.21
C TRP A 58 -17.58 -0.47 2.50
N SER A 59 -18.13 -1.42 3.27
CA SER A 59 -18.91 -2.54 2.72
C SER A 59 -20.23 -2.14 2.04
N ILE A 60 -20.77 -0.95 2.36
CA ILE A 60 -22.08 -0.48 1.87
C ILE A 60 -21.99 0.19 0.49
N LYS A 61 -20.79 0.49 -0.03
CA LYS A 61 -20.61 1.13 -1.35
C LYS A 61 -20.63 0.14 -2.53
N LYS A 62 -21.27 -1.02 -2.40
CA LYS A 62 -21.36 -2.02 -3.47
C LYS A 62 -22.76 -2.06 -4.07
#